data_AF-X0VGN0-F1
#
_entry.id   AF-X0VGN0-F1
#
_cell.length_a   1.000
_cell.length_b   1.000
_cell.length_c   1.000
_cell.angle_alpha   90.00
_cell.angle_beta   90.00
_cell.angle_gamma   90.00
#
_symmetry.space_group_name_H-M   'P 1'
#
loop_
_entity.id
_entity.type
_entity.pdbx_description
1 polymer ?
#
loop_
_entity_poly.entity_id
_entity_poly.type
_entity_poly.pdbx_seq_one_letter_code
_entity_poly.pdbx_strand_id
1 'polypeptide(L)'
;MSQLLQSFVKAGALPTADGVAAPARVVNGIPVDANSVVAVDVGGAIARYNQGLPFTATGRLAVQTAGAVVRYGNGAAPFVIAGQLAIDANLAVRTQSGIPYTAATKIAATVN
;
A
#
# COMPACT_ATOMS: atom_id res chain seq x y z
N MET A 1 -7.63 14.99 -15.40
CA MET A 1 -7.30 15.37 -14.01
C MET A 1 -6.92 14.13 -13.19
N SER A 2 -5.69 13.61 -13.30
CA SER A 2 -5.23 12.44 -12.49
C SER A 2 -3.91 12.68 -11.74
N GLN A 3 -3.52 13.94 -11.54
CA GLN A 3 -2.19 14.32 -11.06
C GLN A 3 -1.94 13.96 -9.58
N LEU A 4 -3.00 13.75 -8.78
CA LEU A 4 -2.89 13.44 -7.35
C LEU A 4 -2.41 12.02 -7.04
N LEU A 5 -2.63 11.02 -7.90
CA LEU A 5 -2.01 9.69 -7.72
C LEU A 5 -0.60 9.62 -8.34
N GLN A 6 -0.36 10.39 -9.41
CA GLN A 6 0.98 10.51 -10.03
C GLN A 6 1.98 11.25 -9.13
N SER A 7 1.53 12.14 -8.23
CA SER A 7 2.43 12.83 -7.30
C SER A 7 3.04 11.91 -6.24
N PHE A 8 2.44 10.75 -5.99
CA PHE A 8 3.01 9.76 -5.08
C PHE A 8 3.93 8.81 -5.81
N VAL A 9 3.59 8.33 -7.02
CA VAL A 9 4.42 7.34 -7.72
C VAL A 9 5.78 7.93 -8.13
N LYS A 10 6.85 7.54 -7.43
CA LYS A 10 8.24 7.92 -7.76
C LYS A 10 8.90 6.72 -8.44
N ALA A 11 9.43 6.92 -9.65
CA ALA A 11 10.10 5.88 -10.44
C ALA A 11 9.26 4.59 -10.68
N GLY A 12 7.93 4.69 -10.75
CA GLY A 12 7.07 3.54 -11.04
C GLY A 12 6.68 2.71 -9.82
N ALA A 13 6.96 3.16 -8.60
CA ALA A 13 6.50 2.52 -7.37
C ALA A 13 5.86 3.54 -6.41
N LEU A 14 4.96 3.07 -5.55
CA LEU A 14 4.40 3.88 -4.47
C LEU A 14 5.43 4.05 -3.35
N PRO A 15 5.75 5.28 -2.93
CA PRO A 15 6.62 5.51 -1.81
C PRO A 15 5.86 5.14 -0.54
N THR A 16 6.48 4.30 0.27
CA THR A 16 5.96 3.82 1.55
C THR A 16 7.01 4.01 2.63
N ALA A 17 6.56 4.32 3.85
CA ALA A 17 7.40 4.47 5.03
C ALA A 17 6.99 3.40 6.04
N ASP A 18 7.88 2.43 6.28
CA ASP A 18 7.61 1.27 7.12
C ASP A 18 8.01 1.54 8.58
N GLY A 19 7.04 1.54 9.50
CA GLY A 19 7.31 1.64 10.94
C GLY A 19 7.92 2.97 11.45
N VAL A 20 8.50 3.82 10.59
CA VAL A 20 9.31 4.98 11.02
C VAL A 20 8.47 6.21 11.39
N ALA A 21 7.50 6.60 10.56
CA ALA A 21 6.73 7.83 10.75
C ALA A 21 5.26 7.55 11.06
N ALA A 22 4.73 8.09 12.16
CA ALA A 22 3.32 7.93 12.51
C ALA A 22 2.43 8.52 11.39
N PRO A 23 1.27 7.91 11.09
CA PRO A 23 0.30 8.51 10.17
C PRO A 23 -0.06 9.92 10.64
N ALA A 24 0.21 10.92 9.80
CA ALA A 24 -0.07 12.32 10.11
C ALA A 24 -1.49 12.72 9.63
N ARG A 25 -1.96 12.12 8.53
CA ARG A 25 -3.30 12.37 7.98
C ARG A 25 -3.77 11.19 7.13
N VAL A 26 -5.06 11.19 6.79
CA VAL A 26 -5.67 10.19 5.90
C VAL A 26 -6.17 10.89 4.64
N VAL A 27 -5.70 10.44 3.48
CA VAL A 27 -6.11 10.96 2.16
C VAL A 27 -6.88 9.87 1.43
N ASN A 28 -8.18 10.09 1.18
CA ASN A 28 -9.07 9.11 0.53
C ASN A 28 -9.02 7.71 1.18
N GLY A 29 -8.93 7.67 2.51
CA GLY A 29 -8.81 6.41 3.27
C GLY A 29 -7.38 5.85 3.37
N ILE A 30 -6.38 6.45 2.72
CA ILE A 30 -4.98 6.00 2.78
C ILE A 30 -4.21 6.81 3.84
N PRO A 31 -3.54 6.18 4.82
CA PRO A 31 -2.74 6.86 5.81
C PRO A 31 -1.43 7.34 5.19
N VAL A 32 -1.11 8.61 5.37
CA VAL A 32 0.15 9.21 4.91
C VAL A 32 0.86 9.93 6.06
N ASP A 33 2.18 9.93 6.04
CA ASP A 33 3.02 10.64 7.00
C ASP A 33 3.09 12.15 6.71
N ALA A 34 3.89 12.88 7.50
CA ALA A 34 4.10 14.32 7.33
C ALA A 34 4.74 14.68 5.98
N ASN A 35 5.50 13.76 5.38
CA ASN A 35 6.14 13.93 4.07
C ASN A 35 5.23 13.52 2.91
N SER A 36 3.97 13.16 3.20
CA SER A 36 3.01 12.67 2.20
C SER A 36 3.40 11.34 1.58
N VAL A 37 4.14 10.51 2.32
CA VAL A 37 4.47 9.13 1.96
C VAL A 37 3.46 8.19 2.63
N VAL A 38 3.09 7.08 1.98
CA VAL A 38 2.11 6.14 2.54
C VAL A 38 2.70 5.47 3.78
N ALA A 39 2.02 5.60 4.92
CA ALA A 39 2.46 5.00 6.17
C ALA A 39 2.05 3.52 6.21
N VAL A 40 3.03 2.63 6.15
CA VAL A 40 2.81 1.18 6.16
C VAL A 40 3.47 0.53 7.38
N ASP A 41 3.11 -0.71 7.62
CA ASP A 41 3.70 -1.59 8.61
C ASP A 41 3.83 -2.98 7.99
N VAL A 42 5.06 -3.35 7.62
CA VAL A 42 5.36 -4.62 6.94
C VAL A 42 5.32 -5.75 7.96
N GLY A 43 4.40 -6.69 7.76
CA GLY A 43 4.18 -7.78 8.72
C GLY A 43 3.39 -7.36 9.96
N GLY A 44 2.95 -6.10 10.06
CA GLY A 44 2.11 -5.60 11.14
C GLY A 44 0.80 -6.37 11.26
N ALA A 45 0.35 -6.58 12.51
CA ALA A 45 -0.91 -7.26 12.79
C ALA A 45 -2.11 -6.41 12.36
N ILE A 46 -3.08 -7.03 11.70
CA ILE A 46 -4.31 -6.37 11.28
C ILE A 46 -5.19 -6.17 12.52
N ALA A 47 -5.50 -4.92 12.85
CA ALA A 47 -6.41 -4.57 13.93
C ALA A 47 -7.83 -4.30 13.41
N ARG A 48 -7.96 -3.75 12.20
CA ARG A 48 -9.26 -3.37 11.61
C ARG A 48 -9.17 -3.24 10.10
N TYR A 49 -10.32 -3.36 9.43
CA TYR A 49 -10.46 -3.02 8.02
C TYR A 49 -11.24 -1.71 7.87
N ASN A 50 -10.78 -0.81 7.01
CA ASN A 50 -11.49 0.40 6.65
C ASN A 50 -11.52 0.54 5.13
N GLN A 51 -12.72 0.68 4.56
CA GLN A 51 -12.95 0.67 3.11
C GLN A 51 -12.33 -0.54 2.39
N GLY A 52 -12.27 -1.68 3.08
CA GLY A 52 -11.67 -2.92 2.57
C GLY A 52 -10.14 -2.98 2.69
N LEU A 53 -9.46 -1.92 3.13
CA LEU A 53 -8.01 -1.91 3.35
C LEU A 53 -7.68 -2.32 4.81
N PRO A 54 -6.57 -3.04 5.04
CA PRO A 54 -6.20 -3.54 6.36
C PRO A 54 -5.34 -2.51 7.10
N PHE A 55 -5.68 -2.23 8.36
CA PHE A 55 -5.00 -1.27 9.22
C PHE A 55 -4.48 -1.92 10.50
N THR A 56 -3.32 -1.47 10.95
CA THR A 56 -2.78 -1.81 12.26
C THR A 56 -3.42 -0.99 13.38
N ALA A 57 -3.15 -1.35 14.63
CA ALA A 57 -3.66 -0.62 15.79
C ALA A 57 -3.22 0.86 15.78
N THR A 58 -1.99 1.11 15.32
CA THR A 58 -1.39 2.45 15.18
C THR A 58 -1.91 3.23 13.97
N GLY A 59 -2.84 2.68 13.18
CA GLY A 59 -3.45 3.35 12.04
C GLY A 59 -2.61 3.33 10.75
N ARG A 60 -1.56 2.50 10.68
CA ARG A 60 -0.78 2.27 9.45
C ARG A 60 -1.46 1.23 8.58
N LEU A 61 -1.17 1.21 7.28
CA LEU A 61 -1.59 0.10 6.42
C LEU A 61 -0.79 -1.16 6.75
N ALA A 62 -1.48 -2.25 7.03
CA ALA A 62 -0.84 -3.54 7.25
C ALA A 62 -0.49 -4.17 5.89
N VAL A 63 0.79 -4.25 5.57
CA VAL A 63 1.27 -4.72 4.27
C VAL A 63 2.14 -5.96 4.44
N GLN A 64 2.33 -6.69 3.35
CA GLN A 64 3.18 -7.87 3.33
C GLN A 64 3.92 -7.95 1.99
N THR A 65 5.23 -8.14 2.08
CA THR A 65 6.08 -8.37 0.91
C THR A 65 6.16 -9.86 0.57
N ALA A 66 6.09 -10.73 1.58
CA ALA A 66 6.14 -12.18 1.43
C ALA A 66 4.77 -12.81 1.05
N GLY A 67 4.79 -13.92 0.33
CA GLY A 67 3.57 -14.67 -0.02
C GLY A 67 2.88 -14.20 -1.31
N ALA A 68 2.04 -15.06 -1.86
CA ALA A 68 1.33 -14.82 -3.10
C ALA A 68 0.03 -14.03 -2.88
N VAL A 69 -0.42 -13.31 -3.90
CA VAL A 69 -1.76 -12.71 -3.92
C VAL A 69 -2.78 -13.83 -4.03
N VAL A 70 -3.69 -13.93 -3.06
CA VAL A 70 -4.73 -14.97 -3.03
C VAL A 70 -6.12 -14.42 -3.32
N ARG A 71 -6.34 -13.12 -3.13
CA ARG A 71 -7.62 -12.46 -3.40
C ARG A 71 -7.44 -11.00 -3.74
N TYR A 72 -8.43 -10.44 -4.44
CA TYR A 72 -8.55 -9.02 -4.68
C TYR A 72 -9.77 -8.49 -3.94
N GLY A 73 -9.60 -7.40 -3.19
CA GLY A 73 -10.71 -6.69 -2.57
C GLY A 73 -11.30 -5.64 -3.51
N ASN A 74 -12.20 -4.82 -2.96
CA ASN A 74 -12.76 -3.68 -3.69
C ASN A 74 -11.64 -2.75 -4.18
N GLY A 75 -11.79 -2.26 -5.42
CA GLY A 75 -10.76 -1.42 -6.06
C GLY A 75 -9.52 -2.19 -6.56
N ALA A 76 -9.60 -3.52 -6.69
CA ALA A 76 -8.51 -4.39 -7.15
C ALA A 76 -7.28 -4.44 -6.22
N ALA A 77 -7.44 -4.08 -4.94
CA ALA A 77 -6.39 -4.21 -3.93
C ALA A 77 -6.00 -5.68 -3.74
N PRO A 78 -4.72 -6.07 -3.91
CA PRO A 78 -4.28 -7.47 -3.78
C PRO A 78 -3.99 -7.82 -2.32
N PHE A 79 -4.44 -8.99 -1.87
CA PHE A 79 -4.24 -9.46 -0.49
C PHE A 79 -3.54 -10.81 -0.45
N VAL A 80 -2.68 -10.98 0.55
CA VAL A 80 -2.11 -12.29 0.91
C VAL A 80 -3.07 -13.09 1.78
N ILE A 81 -2.77 -14.36 2.03
CA ILE A 81 -3.61 -15.26 2.83
C ILE A 81 -3.84 -14.78 4.27
N ALA A 82 -2.85 -14.09 4.84
CA ALA A 82 -2.95 -13.45 6.15
C ALA A 82 -3.88 -12.21 6.17
N GLY A 83 -4.39 -11.79 5.01
CA GLY A 83 -5.29 -10.64 4.87
C GLY A 83 -4.60 -9.28 4.77
N GLN A 84 -3.27 -9.23 4.81
CA GLN A 84 -2.47 -8.02 4.59
C GLN A 84 -2.45 -7.63 3.11
N LEU A 85 -2.22 -6.35 2.82
CA LEU A 85 -2.09 -5.88 1.45
C LEU A 85 -0.75 -6.36 0.86
N ALA A 86 -0.79 -6.96 -0.33
CA ALA A 86 0.39 -7.51 -0.97
C ALA A 86 1.16 -6.41 -1.71
N ILE A 87 2.37 -6.11 -1.25
CA ILE A 87 3.28 -5.14 -1.86
C ILE A 87 4.59 -5.80 -2.30
N ASP A 88 5.34 -5.14 -3.17
CA ASP A 88 6.62 -5.63 -3.67
C ASP A 88 7.53 -4.44 -4.03
N ALA A 89 8.82 -4.56 -3.78
CA ALA A 89 9.82 -3.55 -4.11
C ALA A 89 10.19 -3.52 -5.60
N ASN A 90 9.72 -4.51 -6.38
CA ASN A 90 9.90 -4.53 -7.82
C ASN A 90 9.20 -3.35 -8.52
N LEU A 91 9.77 -2.93 -9.65
CA LEU A 91 9.19 -1.89 -10.50
C LEU A 91 7.83 -2.33 -11.07
N ALA A 92 6.94 -1.36 -11.26
CA ALA A 92 5.68 -1.64 -11.90
C ALA A 92 5.84 -1.98 -13.37
N VAL A 93 5.06 -2.97 -13.80
CA VAL A 93 4.93 -3.36 -15.21
C VAL A 93 3.61 -2.84 -15.78
N ARG A 94 2.64 -2.51 -14.92
CA ARG A 94 1.36 -1.92 -15.31
C ARG A 94 0.78 -1.03 -14.22
N THR A 95 -0.12 -0.14 -14.60
CA THR A 95 -0.87 0.72 -13.68
C THR A 95 -2.36 0.48 -13.89
N GLN A 96 -3.09 0.23 -12.81
CA GLN A 96 -4.54 0.05 -12.83
C GLN A 96 -5.19 0.97 -11.81
N SER A 97 -6.16 1.78 -12.26
CA SER A 97 -6.81 2.81 -11.42
C SER A 97 -5.83 3.77 -10.73
N GLY A 98 -4.68 4.04 -11.36
CA GLY A 98 -3.60 4.88 -10.83
C GLY A 98 -2.67 4.18 -9.82
N ILE A 99 -2.91 2.91 -9.50
CA ILE A 99 -2.05 2.11 -8.61
C ILE A 99 -1.05 1.32 -9.47
N PRO A 100 0.26 1.39 -9.17
CA PRO A 100 1.28 0.62 -9.88
C PRO A 100 1.33 -0.84 -9.41
N TYR A 101 1.36 -1.78 -10.34
CA TYR A 101 1.41 -3.22 -10.09
C TYR A 101 2.62 -3.88 -10.74
N THR A 102 3.23 -4.84 -10.04
CA THR A 102 4.31 -5.68 -10.56
C THR A 102 3.77 -6.82 -11.41
N ALA A 103 4.66 -7.56 -12.09
CA ALA A 103 4.28 -8.76 -12.85
C ALA A 103 3.63 -9.85 -11.97
N ALA A 104 4.00 -9.90 -10.68
CA ALA A 104 3.41 -10.80 -9.68
C ALA A 104 2.08 -10.29 -9.11
N THR A 105 1.47 -9.28 -9.76
CA THR A 105 0.17 -8.68 -9.41
C THR A 105 0.08 -8.06 -8.02
N LYS A 106 1.23 -7.85 -7.38
CA LYS A 106 1.38 -7.07 -6.15
C LYS A 106 1.47 -5.60 -6.46
N ILE A 107 1.19 -4.75 -5.48
CA ILE A 107 1.41 -3.30 -5.61
C ILE A 107 2.92 -3.03 -5.59
N ALA A 108 3.42 -2.31 -6.58
CA ALA A 108 4.81 -1.86 -6.61
C ALA A 108 4.98 -0.72 -5.59
N ALA A 109 5.84 -0.93 -4.59
CA ALA A 109 6.08 0.02 -3.51
C ALA A 109 7.56 0.10 -3.17
N THR A 110 8.12 1.31 -3.10
CA THR A 110 9.45 1.52 -2.54
C THR A 110 9.29 1.77 -1.05
N VAL A 111 9.91 0.93 -0.23
CA VAL A 111 10.02 1.14 1.21
C VAL A 111 11.26 1.99 1.46
N ASN A 112 11.07 3.17 2.04
CA ASN A 112 12.14 4.05 2.50
C ASN A 112 12.16 4.13 4.03
#